data_AF-A0A8H4AVK7-F1
#
_entry.id   AF-A0A8H4AVK7-F1
#
_cell.length_a   1.000
_cell.length_b   1.000
_cell.length_c   1.000
_cell.angle_alpha   90.00
_cell.angle_beta   90.00
_cell.angle_gamma   90.00
#
_symmetry.space_group_name_H-M   'P 1'
#
loop_
_entity.id
_entity.type
_entity.pdbx_description
1 polymer ?
#
loop_
_entity_poly.entity_id
_entity_poly.type
_entity_poly.pdbx_seq_one_letter_code
_entity_poly.pdbx_strand_id
1 'polypeptide(L)'
;MSTYTDNIEDDEPDFISNVYNYDWSSTSLGPMEIWDNSITNAVNLCLQSAFPTVISIAPDWIVLYNKAWRQVLKSKHPHALGKTTKEIWADMYERFVSKYERYNYQFLPIPVS
;
A
#
# COMPACT_ATOMS: atom_id res chain seq x y z
N MET A 1 -40.88 -13.86 20.57
CA MET A 1 -40.42 -12.83 19.61
C MET A 1 -39.04 -13.26 19.13
N SER A 2 -38.93 -13.77 17.90
CA SER A 2 -37.68 -14.18 17.26
C SER A 2 -37.35 -13.19 16.15
N THR A 3 -36.10 -12.73 16.14
CA THR A 3 -35.34 -12.22 14.99
C THR A 3 -33.87 -12.56 15.33
N TYR A 4 -33.23 -13.69 14.97
CA TYR A 4 -32.85 -14.16 13.62
C TYR A 4 -32.81 -12.99 12.63
N THR A 5 -31.64 -12.50 12.21
CA THR A 5 -30.50 -13.24 11.65
C THR A 5 -29.16 -12.58 11.99
N ASP A 6 -28.15 -13.44 12.14
CA ASP A 6 -26.77 -13.25 11.69
C ASP A 6 -26.49 -11.95 10.92
N ASN A 7 -25.70 -11.06 11.52
CA ASN A 7 -24.88 -10.11 10.75
C ASN A 7 -23.59 -10.83 10.29
N ILE A 8 -23.75 -11.96 9.60
CA ILE A 8 -22.69 -12.49 8.74
C ILE A 8 -22.81 -11.70 7.42
N GLU A 9 -22.42 -10.43 7.47
CA GLU A 9 -22.24 -9.60 6.27
C GLU A 9 -20.77 -9.19 6.20
N ASP A 10 -19.95 -10.11 5.68
CA ASP A 10 -18.93 -9.83 4.66
C ASP A 10 -18.31 -11.18 4.29
N ASP A 11 -18.94 -11.88 3.35
CA ASP A 11 -18.33 -13.05 2.67
C ASP A 11 -17.29 -12.61 1.63
N GLU A 12 -16.74 -11.40 1.80
CA GLU A 12 -15.64 -10.87 1.03
C GLU A 12 -14.35 -11.36 1.72
N PRO A 13 -13.43 -12.03 1.00
CA PRO A 13 -12.18 -12.49 1.59
C PRO A 13 -11.51 -11.35 2.35
N ASP A 14 -11.07 -11.65 3.58
CA ASP A 14 -10.42 -10.69 4.47
C ASP A 14 -9.40 -9.88 3.66
N PHE A 15 -9.54 -8.55 3.65
CA PHE A 15 -8.70 -7.69 2.81
C PHE A 15 -7.21 -7.87 3.16
N ILE A 16 -6.92 -8.25 4.39
CA ILE A 16 -5.59 -8.67 4.82
C ILE A 16 -5.10 -9.89 4.01
N SER A 17 -5.95 -10.89 3.81
CA SER A 17 -5.68 -12.03 2.93
C SER A 17 -5.43 -11.60 1.48
N ASN A 18 -6.19 -10.63 0.95
CA ASN A 18 -5.95 -10.09 -0.40
C ASN A 18 -4.56 -9.45 -0.52
N VAL A 19 -4.09 -8.78 0.53
CA VAL A 19 -2.75 -8.19 0.57
C VAL A 19 -1.68 -9.27 0.62
N TYR A 20 -1.84 -10.30 1.46
CA TYR A 20 -0.86 -11.39 1.55
C TYR A 20 -0.82 -12.30 0.30
N ASN A 21 -1.94 -12.42 -0.42
CA ASN A 21 -2.03 -13.22 -1.64
C ASN A 21 -1.79 -12.42 -2.93
N TYR A 22 -1.53 -11.10 -2.83
CA TYR A 22 -1.22 -10.28 -3.99
C TYR A 22 0.14 -10.69 -4.58
N ASP A 23 0.24 -10.71 -5.92
CA ASP A 23 1.50 -11.00 -6.61
C ASP A 23 2.46 -9.80 -6.53
N TRP A 24 3.14 -9.67 -5.39
CA TRP A 24 4.13 -8.62 -5.15
C TRP A 24 5.38 -8.75 -6.02
N SER A 25 5.65 -9.94 -6.58
CA SER A 25 6.77 -10.17 -7.49
C SER A 25 6.64 -9.37 -8.79
N SER A 26 5.41 -8.96 -9.14
CA SER A 26 5.12 -8.07 -10.26
C SER A 26 5.44 -6.58 -9.99
N THR A 27 5.84 -6.22 -8.76
CA THR A 27 6.14 -4.85 -8.33
C THR A 27 7.62 -4.67 -8.02
N SER A 28 8.07 -3.42 -7.86
CA SER A 28 9.46 -3.12 -7.45
C SER A 28 9.82 -3.60 -6.04
N LEU A 29 8.84 -3.98 -5.21
CA LEU A 29 9.08 -4.54 -3.88
C LEU A 29 9.53 -6.01 -3.94
N GLY A 30 9.24 -6.68 -5.05
CA GLY A 30 9.46 -8.11 -5.17
C GLY A 30 8.55 -8.94 -4.24
N PRO A 31 8.74 -10.28 -4.23
CA PRO A 31 7.95 -11.18 -3.39
C PRO A 31 8.09 -10.85 -1.89
N MET A 32 7.04 -11.04 -1.09
CA MET A 32 7.03 -10.62 0.33
C MET A 32 8.12 -11.31 1.17
N GLU A 33 8.57 -12.48 0.75
CA GLU A 33 9.61 -13.28 1.40
C GLU A 33 10.98 -12.57 1.42
N ILE A 34 11.19 -11.59 0.54
CA ILE A 34 12.45 -10.81 0.47
C ILE A 34 12.31 -9.40 1.05
N TRP A 35 11.15 -9.03 1.58
CA TRP A 35 10.96 -7.70 2.14
C TRP A 35 11.78 -7.50 3.40
N ASP A 36 12.38 -6.32 3.52
CA ASP A 36 13.03 -5.90 4.76
C ASP A 36 12.03 -5.88 5.93
N ASN A 37 12.51 -6.23 7.13
CA ASN A 37 11.69 -6.23 8.35
C ASN A 37 10.99 -4.89 8.62
N SER A 38 11.60 -3.76 8.21
CA SER A 38 11.00 -2.44 8.34
C SER A 38 9.72 -2.30 7.51
N ILE A 39 9.74 -2.78 6.26
CA ILE A 39 8.59 -2.78 5.35
C ILE A 39 7.51 -3.70 5.90
N THR A 40 7.86 -4.94 6.22
CA THR A 40 6.91 -5.94 6.76
C THR A 40 6.23 -5.45 8.03
N ASN A 41 6.98 -4.84 8.96
CA ASN A 41 6.41 -4.28 10.18
C ASN A 41 5.48 -3.10 9.90
N ALA A 42 5.84 -2.18 9.01
CA ALA A 42 4.99 -1.05 8.63
C ALA A 42 3.68 -1.51 7.97
N VAL A 43 3.75 -2.53 7.11
CA VAL A 43 2.60 -3.16 6.47
C VAL A 43 1.69 -3.78 7.52
N ASN A 44 2.23 -4.59 8.43
CA ASN A 44 1.45 -5.21 9.51
C ASN A 44 0.73 -4.16 10.37
N LEU A 45 1.42 -3.07 10.74
CA LEU A 45 0.80 -1.95 11.47
C LEU A 45 -0.31 -1.27 10.67
N CYS A 46 -0.11 -1.05 9.37
CA CYS A 46 -1.11 -0.46 8.48
C CYS A 46 -2.37 -1.34 8.43
N LEU A 47 -2.20 -2.65 8.20
CA LEU A 47 -3.30 -3.61 8.08
C LEU A 47 -4.10 -3.78 9.38
N GLN A 48 -3.44 -3.70 10.54
CA GLN A 48 -4.09 -3.83 11.85
C GLN A 48 -4.74 -2.53 12.34
N SER A 49 -4.44 -1.39 11.71
CA SER A 49 -4.99 -0.10 12.12
C SER A 49 -6.50 -0.02 11.85
N ALA A 50 -7.26 0.42 12.87
CA ALA A 50 -8.68 0.72 12.72
C ALA A 50 -8.93 2.05 11.97
N PHE A 51 -7.90 2.91 11.88
CA PHE A 51 -8.00 4.18 11.14
C PHE A 51 -7.64 3.97 9.68
N PRO A 52 -8.26 4.73 8.75
CA PRO A 52 -7.82 4.76 7.37
C PRO A 52 -6.31 5.02 7.30
N THR A 53 -5.56 4.05 6.77
CA THR A 53 -4.09 4.13 6.66
C THR A 53 -3.64 3.69 5.27
N VAL A 54 -2.70 4.45 4.69
CA VAL A 54 -2.00 4.13 3.44
C VAL A 54 -0.50 4.33 3.64
N ILE A 55 0.29 3.44 3.07
CA ILE A 55 1.74 3.55 2.95
C ILE A 55 2.12 3.55 1.47
N SER A 56 3.17 4.32 1.15
CA SER A 56 3.75 4.40 -0.18
C SER A 56 5.23 4.05 -0.09
N ILE A 57 5.62 2.92 -0.67
CA ILE A 57 6.93 2.30 -0.42
C ILE A 57 7.85 2.50 -1.62
N ALA A 58 9.03 3.08 -1.40
CA ALA A 58 10.08 3.26 -2.40
C ALA A 58 10.64 1.90 -2.91
N PRO A 59 11.27 1.85 -4.10
CA PRO A 59 11.62 2.96 -4.99
C PRO A 59 10.44 3.50 -5.81
N ASP A 60 9.49 2.67 -6.24
CA ASP A 60 8.43 3.10 -7.16
C ASP A 60 7.19 3.68 -6.47
N TRP A 61 7.29 3.93 -5.16
CA TRP A 61 6.21 4.50 -4.34
C TRP A 61 4.94 3.67 -4.41
N ILE A 62 5.09 2.36 -4.25
CA ILE A 62 4.04 1.35 -4.33
C ILE A 62 3.03 1.56 -3.20
N VAL A 63 1.75 1.61 -3.57
CA VAL A 63 0.62 1.91 -2.70
C VAL A 63 0.12 0.63 -2.03
N LEU A 64 0.12 0.64 -0.69
CA LEU A 64 -0.54 -0.35 0.15
C LEU A 64 -1.39 0.36 1.19
N TYR A 65 -2.62 -0.10 1.40
CA TYR A 65 -3.57 0.54 2.32
C TYR A 65 -4.38 -0.52 3.04
N ASN A 66 -5.11 -0.13 4.08
CA ASN A 66 -5.96 -1.05 4.85
C ASN A 66 -7.44 -0.99 4.45
N LYS A 67 -8.25 -1.90 5.00
CA LYS A 67 -9.71 -1.98 4.73
C LYS A 67 -10.42 -0.63 4.96
N ALA A 68 -10.04 0.12 6.00
CA ALA A 68 -10.65 1.41 6.31
C ALA A 68 -10.39 2.49 5.24
N TRP A 69 -9.29 2.38 4.48
CA TRP A 69 -8.95 3.34 3.42
C TRP A 69 -9.80 3.20 2.15
N ARG A 70 -10.51 2.08 1.98
CA ARG A 70 -11.34 1.83 0.78
C ARG A 70 -12.36 2.94 0.52
N GLN A 71 -13.00 3.43 1.58
CA GLN A 71 -14.01 4.50 1.48
C GLN A 71 -13.39 5.83 0.99
N VAL A 72 -12.11 6.06 1.28
CA VAL A 72 -11.35 7.23 0.81
C VAL A 72 -10.96 7.06 -0.67
N LEU A 73 -10.52 5.86 -1.06
CA LEU A 73 -10.13 5.53 -2.43
C LEU A 73 -11.30 5.55 -3.43
N LYS A 74 -12.52 5.27 -2.96
CA LYS A 74 -13.73 5.18 -3.80
C LYS A 74 -13.49 4.27 -5.01
N SER A 75 -13.67 4.79 -6.23
CA SER A 75 -13.55 4.06 -7.49
C SER A 75 -12.14 3.54 -7.81
N LYS A 76 -11.12 3.95 -7.06
CA LYS A 76 -9.74 3.46 -7.24
C LYS A 76 -9.50 2.12 -6.56
N HIS A 77 -10.36 1.70 -5.64
CA HIS A 77 -10.32 0.36 -5.06
C HIS A 77 -11.01 -0.66 -6.01
N PRO A 78 -10.49 -1.89 -6.17
CA PRO A 78 -9.26 -2.44 -5.57
C PRO A 78 -7.97 -2.11 -6.34
N HIS A 79 -8.09 -1.56 -7.55
CA HIS A 79 -6.98 -1.37 -8.49
C HIS A 79 -5.76 -0.63 -7.92
N ALA A 80 -5.94 0.23 -6.91
CA ALA A 80 -4.85 0.97 -6.29
C ALA A 80 -3.84 0.09 -5.53
N LEU A 81 -4.20 -1.13 -5.12
CA LEU A 81 -3.29 -1.99 -4.37
C LEU A 81 -2.14 -2.45 -5.28
N GLY A 82 -0.90 -2.23 -4.84
CA GLY A 82 0.28 -2.64 -5.60
C GLY A 82 0.62 -1.74 -6.80
N LYS A 83 -0.11 -0.64 -7.01
CA LYS A 83 0.18 0.37 -8.04
C LYS A 83 1.08 1.47 -7.51
N THR A 84 1.71 2.19 -8.41
CA THR A 84 2.56 3.33 -8.04
C THR A 84 1.70 4.51 -7.59
N THR A 85 2.23 5.32 -6.67
CA THR A 85 1.58 6.58 -6.27
C THR A 85 1.39 7.52 -7.46
N LYS A 86 2.29 7.46 -8.46
CA LYS A 86 2.15 8.22 -9.71
C LYS A 86 0.90 7.83 -10.50
N GLU A 87 0.61 6.53 -10.62
CA GLU A 87 -0.59 6.04 -11.31
C GLU A 87 -1.87 6.40 -10.56
N ILE A 88 -1.86 6.31 -9.23
CA ILE A 88 -3.07 6.48 -8.42
C ILE A 88 -3.35 7.94 -8.06
N TRP A 89 -2.30 8.73 -7.79
CA TRP A 89 -2.39 10.13 -7.37
C TRP A 89 -1.29 10.99 -8.03
N ALA A 90 -1.32 11.10 -9.36
CA ALA A 90 -0.35 11.89 -10.14
C ALA A 90 -0.09 13.30 -9.56
N ASP A 91 -1.14 14.04 -9.20
CA ASP A 91 -1.00 15.39 -8.63
C ASP A 91 -0.25 15.40 -7.29
N MET A 92 -0.44 14.38 -6.45
CA MET A 92 0.30 14.25 -5.18
C MET A 92 1.77 13.89 -5.48
N TYR A 93 1.99 12.96 -6.40
CA TYR A 93 3.33 12.52 -6.80
C TYR A 93 4.15 13.71 -7.29
N GLU A 94 3.61 14.55 -8.17
CA GLU A 94 4.32 15.73 -8.70
C GLU A 94 4.61 16.80 -7.64
N ARG A 95 3.77 16.90 -6.59
CA ARG A 95 3.95 17.91 -5.54
C ARG A 95 4.94 17.49 -4.47
N PHE A 96 5.01 16.20 -4.14
CA PHE A 96 5.75 15.71 -2.97
C PHE A 96 6.85 14.73 -3.35
N VAL A 97 6.53 13.73 -4.17
CA VAL A 97 7.42 12.59 -4.43
C VAL A 97 8.49 12.93 -5.45
N SER A 98 8.13 13.54 -6.59
CA SER A 98 9.10 13.94 -7.62
C SER A 98 10.15 14.92 -7.06
N LYS A 99 9.72 15.77 -6.13
CA LYS A 99 10.61 16.66 -5.38
C LYS A 99 11.57 15.87 -4.49
N TYR A 100 11.06 14.92 -3.68
CA TYR A 100 11.89 14.06 -2.84
C TYR A 100 12.93 13.30 -3.66
N GLU A 101 12.54 12.67 -4.75
CA GLU A 101 13.44 11.94 -5.65
C GLU A 101 14.54 12.85 -6.20
N ARG A 102 14.17 14.05 -6.69
CA ARG A 102 15.15 15.02 -7.20
C ARG A 102 16.24 15.38 -6.19
N TYR A 103 15.90 15.51 -4.91
CA TYR A 103 16.88 15.77 -3.86
C TYR A 103 17.68 14.51 -3.51
N ASN A 104 17.03 13.36 -3.36
CA ASN A 104 17.69 12.14 -2.91
C ASN A 104 18.71 11.63 -3.95
N TYR A 105 18.42 11.78 -5.25
CA TYR A 105 19.36 11.45 -6.33
C TYR A 105 20.44 12.51 -6.56
N GLN A 106 20.29 13.75 -6.04
CA GLN A 106 21.36 14.77 -6.09
C GLN A 106 22.44 14.56 -5.02
N PHE A 107 22.15 13.81 -3.96
CA PHE A 107 23.05 13.61 -2.82
C PHE A 107 23.37 12.14 -2.53
N LEU A 108 23.21 11.23 -3.51
CA LEU A 108 23.77 9.89 -3.37
C LEU A 108 25.29 10.03 -3.13
N PRO A 109 25.87 9.35 -2.13
CA PRO A 109 27.32 9.29 -2.02
C PRO A 109 27.83 8.71 -3.34
N ILE A 110 28.75 9.44 -3.98
CA ILE A 110 29.48 8.97 -5.16
C ILE A 110 30.00 7.57 -4.82
N PRO A 111 29.74 6.52 -5.62
CA PRO A 111 30.30 5.20 -5.35
C PRO A 111 31.82 5.38 -5.29
N VAL A 112 32.42 5.14 -4.12
CA VAL A 112 33.87 5.05 -4.00
C VAL A 112 34.25 3.75 -4.71
N SER A 113 34.84 3.91 -5.89
CA SER A 113 35.43 2.84 -6.71
C SER A 113 36.56 2.13 -5.98
#